data_AF-A0A9D5NXT5-F1
#
_entry.id   AF-A0A9D5NXT5-F1
#
_cell.length_a   1.000
_cell.length_b   1.000
_cell.length_c   1.000
_cell.angle_alpha   90.00
_cell.angle_beta   90.00
_cell.angle_gamma   90.00
#
_symmetry.space_group_name_H-M   'P 1'
#
loop_
_entity.id
_entity.type
_entity.pdbx_description
1 polymer ?
#
loop_
_entity_poly.entity_id
_entity_poly.type
_entity_poly.pdbx_seq_one_letter_code
_entity_poly.pdbx_strand_id
1 'polypeptide(L)'
;MATWVLYKEDGVDVGKLKDVAVEPVNGNTYRVTCRHCFNADFYVYTIQLTLMKVGATWKIDGIKTGEGKIVNGNPGIPAGSKWQAGGFDYTVKVNTDNSFSFLATAEGEDLGFRLTPVDGKKDEFKVGDETDYYAVNPFSTATRAKYVEHGGAKVLCLYSAKDLLQEVLDGNVRAEAEEMSKQLWSTQLQGYYTDRFGDILQLSAGIIYEKGVARAEYEHITFNGTVTGVIKITGATHLDGVWEAVMTLDGLTLYPVKEDEYGLYRRTDGDKELLEWARKDFPRFNFTSAMLLNDGQFRRMKKSTLRIMRNEILARQGYVFKSKDLQDYFKQFSWYHPLKSSDYQQPSWLEMLNLQLIQGEEAKADEDRYVTEE
;
A
#
# COMPACT_ATOMS: atom_id res chain seq x y z
N MET A 1 -9.05 -46.30 -20.79
CA MET A 1 -7.92 -45.39 -20.48
C MET A 1 -8.34 -44.00 -20.93
N ALA A 2 -8.76 -43.15 -20.00
CA ALA A 2 -9.20 -41.79 -20.33
C ALA A 2 -7.95 -40.92 -20.46
N THR A 3 -7.56 -40.65 -21.70
CA THR A 3 -6.47 -39.73 -22.01
C THR A 3 -6.93 -38.34 -21.61
N TRP A 4 -6.25 -37.83 -20.59
CA TRP A 4 -6.28 -36.49 -20.04
C TRP A 4 -6.77 -35.41 -21.02
N VAL A 5 -7.78 -34.66 -20.58
CA VAL A 5 -8.14 -33.36 -21.15
C VAL A 5 -6.98 -32.40 -20.88
N LEU A 6 -5.90 -32.54 -21.66
CA LEU A 6 -4.86 -31.54 -21.81
C LEU A 6 -5.33 -30.65 -22.95
N TYR A 7 -5.76 -29.44 -22.61
CA TYR A 7 -6.05 -28.43 -23.63
C TYR A 7 -4.70 -28.05 -24.25
N LYS A 8 -4.48 -28.34 -25.54
CA LYS A 8 -3.39 -27.72 -26.29
C LYS A 8 -4.02 -26.60 -27.08
N GLU A 9 -3.80 -25.36 -26.66
CA GLU A 9 -4.11 -24.20 -27.50
C GLU A 9 -2.89 -23.97 -28.41
N ASP A 10 -3.09 -24.07 -29.73
CA ASP A 10 -2.07 -23.85 -30.77
C ASP A 10 -0.73 -24.60 -30.59
N GLY A 11 -0.77 -25.79 -30.00
CA GLY A 11 0.40 -26.67 -29.83
C GLY A 11 1.28 -26.37 -28.62
N VAL A 12 0.89 -25.42 -27.76
CA VAL A 12 1.58 -25.12 -26.49
C VAL A 12 1.05 -26.04 -25.39
N ASP A 13 1.96 -26.66 -24.62
CA ASP A 13 1.60 -27.44 -23.44
C ASP A 13 1.23 -26.49 -22.30
N VAL A 14 -0.07 -26.40 -22.01
CA VAL A 14 -0.60 -25.61 -20.89
C VAL A 14 -0.61 -26.42 -19.59
N GLY A 15 0.22 -27.45 -19.41
CA GLY A 15 0.37 -28.15 -18.14
C GLY A 15 -0.88 -28.92 -17.64
N LYS A 16 -0.85 -29.35 -16.38
CA LYS A 16 -1.89 -30.22 -15.78
C LYS A 16 -3.05 -29.41 -15.18
N LEU A 17 -4.28 -29.85 -15.43
CA LEU A 17 -5.48 -29.39 -14.70
C LEU A 17 -5.37 -29.73 -13.21
N LYS A 18 -5.79 -28.79 -12.36
CA LYS A 18 -5.88 -28.95 -10.90
C LYS A 18 -7.32 -28.77 -10.43
N ASP A 19 -7.62 -29.29 -9.24
CA ASP A 19 -8.86 -29.04 -8.48
C ASP A 19 -10.15 -29.27 -9.28
N VAL A 20 -10.26 -30.47 -9.85
CA VAL A 20 -11.42 -30.87 -10.64
C VAL A 20 -12.61 -31.12 -9.71
N ALA A 21 -13.66 -30.30 -9.83
CA ALA A 21 -14.94 -30.50 -9.16
C ALA A 21 -15.99 -30.98 -10.15
N VAL A 22 -16.86 -31.91 -9.72
CA VAL A 22 -17.93 -32.48 -10.55
C VAL A 22 -19.26 -32.37 -9.81
N GLU A 23 -20.22 -31.68 -10.42
CA GLU A 23 -21.55 -31.46 -9.87
C GLU A 23 -22.62 -32.05 -10.79
N PRO A 24 -23.64 -32.75 -10.28
CA PRO A 24 -24.78 -33.15 -11.09
C PRO A 24 -25.59 -31.93 -11.53
N VAL A 25 -25.99 -31.87 -12.81
CA VAL A 25 -26.86 -30.82 -13.35
C VAL A 25 -28.29 -31.34 -13.48
N ASN A 26 -28.47 -32.37 -14.32
CA ASN A 26 -29.75 -33.05 -14.49
C ASN A 26 -29.54 -34.38 -15.25
N GLY A 27 -30.22 -35.45 -14.82
CA GLY A 27 -30.09 -36.78 -15.41
C GLY A 27 -28.64 -37.24 -15.42
N ASN A 28 -28.15 -37.63 -16.60
CA ASN A 28 -26.74 -38.03 -16.77
C ASN A 28 -25.82 -36.86 -17.15
N THR A 29 -26.24 -35.61 -16.94
CA THR A 29 -25.46 -34.42 -17.24
C THR A 29 -24.80 -33.88 -15.97
N TYR A 30 -23.51 -33.60 -16.07
CA TYR A 30 -22.65 -33.12 -15.00
C TYR A 30 -21.94 -31.85 -15.44
N ARG A 31 -21.72 -30.93 -14.51
CA ARG A 31 -20.84 -29.78 -14.67
C ARG A 31 -19.48 -30.17 -14.10
N VAL A 32 -18.44 -29.94 -14.87
CA VAL A 32 -17.05 -30.11 -14.43
C VAL A 32 -16.39 -28.74 -14.42
N THR A 33 -15.87 -28.37 -13.26
CA THR A 33 -15.09 -27.15 -13.07
C THR A 33 -13.64 -27.57 -12.83
N CYS A 34 -12.70 -26.96 -13.54
CA CYS A 34 -11.27 -27.23 -13.36
C CYS A 34 -10.45 -25.95 -13.42
N ARG A 35 -9.26 -26.02 -12.81
CA ARG A 35 -8.36 -24.88 -12.64
C ARG A 35 -7.04 -25.07 -13.37
N HIS A 36 -6.46 -23.97 -13.85
CA HIS A 36 -5.16 -23.93 -14.50
C HIS A 36 -4.41 -22.62 -14.20
N CYS A 37 -3.08 -22.67 -14.20
CA CYS A 37 -2.20 -21.51 -14.04
C CYS A 37 -1.21 -21.44 -15.22
N PHE A 38 -1.23 -20.34 -15.98
CA PHE A 38 -0.32 -20.09 -17.11
C PHE A 38 0.21 -18.65 -17.06
N ASN A 39 1.51 -18.45 -17.26
CA ASN A 39 2.13 -17.11 -17.33
C ASN A 39 1.75 -16.15 -16.19
N ALA A 40 1.67 -16.65 -14.96
CA ALA A 40 1.24 -15.91 -13.76
C ALA A 40 -0.27 -15.55 -13.71
N ASP A 41 -1.03 -15.92 -14.73
CA ASP A 41 -2.48 -15.83 -14.77
C ASP A 41 -3.13 -17.15 -14.36
N PHE A 42 -4.38 -17.05 -13.91
CA PHE A 42 -5.18 -18.17 -13.46
C PHE A 42 -6.45 -18.27 -14.29
N TYR A 43 -6.82 -19.51 -14.65
CA TYR A 43 -7.93 -19.82 -15.53
C TYR A 43 -8.82 -20.87 -14.88
N VAL A 44 -10.11 -20.57 -14.77
CA VAL A 44 -11.15 -21.55 -14.42
C VAL A 44 -11.92 -21.90 -15.67
N TYR A 45 -12.00 -23.20 -15.97
CA TYR A 45 -12.82 -23.72 -17.05
C TYR A 45 -14.03 -24.43 -16.48
N THR A 46 -15.19 -24.16 -17.06
CA THR A 46 -16.42 -24.92 -16.78
C THR A 46 -16.88 -25.61 -18.06
N ILE A 47 -17.02 -26.94 -18.01
CA ILE A 47 -17.59 -27.74 -19.10
C ILE A 47 -18.80 -28.53 -18.61
N GLN A 48 -19.74 -28.82 -19.51
CA GLN A 48 -20.81 -29.78 -19.23
C GLN A 48 -20.55 -31.10 -19.95
N LEU A 49 -20.56 -32.19 -19.18
CA LEU A 49 -20.43 -33.56 -19.68
C LEU A 49 -21.78 -34.26 -19.58
N THR A 50 -22.18 -34.96 -20.64
CA THR A 50 -23.29 -35.91 -20.60
C THR A 50 -22.72 -37.32 -20.66
N LEU A 51 -23.18 -38.21 -19.77
CA LEU A 51 -22.73 -39.59 -19.68
C LEU A 51 -23.78 -40.55 -20.23
N MET A 52 -23.32 -41.62 -20.89
CA MET A 52 -24.13 -42.76 -21.29
C MET A 52 -23.64 -44.04 -20.61
N LYS A 53 -24.57 -44.93 -20.26
CA LYS A 53 -24.24 -46.25 -19.70
C LYS A 53 -24.05 -47.27 -20.82
N VAL A 54 -22.90 -47.92 -20.86
CA VAL A 54 -22.57 -48.98 -21.81
C VAL A 54 -22.11 -50.21 -21.03
N GLY A 55 -22.99 -51.20 -20.94
CA GLY A 55 -22.80 -52.38 -20.08
C GLY A 55 -22.62 -51.97 -18.61
N ALA A 56 -21.51 -52.38 -18.01
CA ALA A 56 -21.14 -52.04 -16.63
C ALA A 56 -20.34 -50.72 -16.50
N THR A 57 -20.14 -49.98 -17.59
CA THR A 57 -19.30 -48.76 -17.61
C THR A 57 -20.10 -47.52 -18.01
N TRP A 58 -19.64 -46.36 -17.54
CA TRP A 58 -20.11 -45.07 -18.03
C TRP A 58 -19.11 -44.52 -19.04
N LYS A 59 -19.62 -43.95 -20.13
CA LYS A 59 -18.84 -43.27 -21.16
C LYS A 59 -19.34 -41.84 -21.31
N ILE A 60 -18.43 -40.94 -21.69
CA ILE A 60 -18.82 -39.59 -22.10
C ILE A 60 -19.52 -39.70 -23.45
N ASP A 61 -20.77 -39.25 -23.49
CA ASP A 61 -21.66 -39.24 -24.66
C ASP A 61 -21.65 -37.87 -25.35
N GLY A 62 -21.52 -36.80 -24.56
CA GLY A 62 -21.44 -35.44 -25.07
C GLY A 62 -20.57 -34.56 -24.19
N ILE A 63 -19.83 -33.66 -24.83
CA ILE A 63 -19.15 -32.54 -24.18
C ILE A 63 -19.76 -31.28 -24.78
N LYS A 64 -20.44 -30.49 -23.95
CA LYS A 64 -20.70 -29.09 -24.26
C LYS A 64 -19.63 -28.29 -23.56
N THR A 65 -18.69 -27.76 -24.34
CA THR A 65 -18.02 -26.53 -23.93
C THR A 65 -19.15 -25.52 -23.76
N GLY A 66 -19.38 -25.01 -22.55
CA GLY A 66 -20.02 -23.70 -22.48
C GLY A 66 -19.19 -22.75 -23.34
N GLU A 67 -19.75 -21.61 -23.77
CA GLU A 67 -18.86 -20.47 -24.04
C GLU A 67 -17.88 -20.45 -22.88
N GLY A 68 -16.59 -20.69 -23.15
CA GLY A 68 -15.57 -20.66 -22.14
C GLY A 68 -15.52 -19.23 -21.65
N LYS A 69 -16.43 -18.86 -20.74
CA LYS A 69 -16.27 -17.66 -19.97
C LYS A 69 -15.03 -17.94 -19.15
N ILE A 70 -13.96 -17.27 -19.54
CA ILE A 70 -12.82 -16.98 -18.68
C ILE A 70 -13.44 -16.46 -17.38
N VAL A 71 -13.62 -17.33 -16.38
CA VAL A 71 -14.08 -16.90 -15.06
C VAL A 71 -12.83 -16.43 -14.37
N ASN A 72 -12.57 -15.12 -14.52
CA ASN A 72 -11.52 -14.35 -13.90
C ASN A 72 -10.10 -14.79 -14.27
N GLY A 73 -9.63 -14.25 -15.41
CA GLY A 73 -8.20 -13.95 -15.56
C GLY A 73 -7.86 -12.96 -14.44
N ASN A 74 -7.44 -13.50 -13.30
CA ASN A 74 -7.13 -12.67 -12.17
C ASN A 74 -5.98 -11.74 -12.53
N PRO A 75 -5.96 -10.53 -11.99
CA PRO A 75 -5.25 -9.41 -12.56
C PRO A 75 -3.72 -9.48 -12.39
N GLY A 76 -3.10 -10.66 -12.25
CA GLY A 76 -1.68 -10.77 -11.96
C GLY A 76 -1.40 -10.66 -10.46
N ILE A 77 -2.18 -11.38 -9.65
CA ILE A 77 -1.92 -11.69 -8.23
C ILE A 77 -1.60 -13.19 -8.10
N PRO A 78 -0.36 -13.62 -8.36
CA PRO A 78 -0.02 -15.04 -8.40
C PRO A 78 -0.02 -15.67 -7.01
N ALA A 79 -0.33 -16.97 -6.92
CA ALA A 79 -0.11 -17.74 -5.69
C ALA A 79 1.37 -17.68 -5.28
N GLY A 80 1.63 -17.43 -4.00
CA GLY A 80 2.96 -17.26 -3.43
C GLY A 80 3.61 -15.91 -3.73
N SER A 81 2.95 -15.01 -4.47
CA SER A 81 3.46 -13.64 -4.63
C SER A 81 3.45 -12.88 -3.31
N LYS A 82 4.42 -11.97 -3.15
CA LYS A 82 4.54 -11.09 -2.01
C LYS A 82 3.96 -9.72 -2.33
N TRP A 83 3.30 -9.12 -1.34
CA TRP A 83 2.66 -7.81 -1.45
C TRP A 83 2.92 -7.02 -0.18
N GLN A 84 3.36 -5.77 -0.32
CA GLN A 84 3.84 -4.98 0.81
C GLN A 84 2.82 -3.92 1.21
N ALA A 85 2.46 -3.89 2.49
CA ALA A 85 1.73 -2.78 3.10
C ALA A 85 1.95 -2.74 4.62
N GLY A 86 1.86 -1.55 5.19
CA GLY A 86 1.90 -1.38 6.66
C GLY A 86 3.16 -1.91 7.35
N GLY A 87 4.29 -2.07 6.64
CA GLY A 87 5.52 -2.66 7.19
C GLY A 87 5.61 -4.19 7.07
N PHE A 88 4.62 -4.84 6.47
CA PHE A 88 4.55 -6.31 6.36
C PHE A 88 4.60 -6.81 4.92
N ASP A 89 5.21 -7.99 4.75
CA ASP A 89 5.17 -8.78 3.52
C ASP A 89 4.02 -9.79 3.59
N TYR A 90 2.92 -9.52 2.87
CA TYR A 90 1.82 -10.46 2.74
C TYR A 90 2.12 -11.48 1.64
N THR A 91 2.03 -12.76 1.95
CA THR A 91 2.11 -13.85 0.99
C THR A 91 0.71 -14.26 0.54
N VAL A 92 0.53 -14.36 -0.77
CA VAL A 92 -0.77 -14.71 -1.35
C VAL A 92 -0.97 -16.22 -1.38
N LYS A 93 -2.09 -16.67 -0.83
CA LYS A 93 -2.66 -18.01 -1.05
C LYS A 93 -3.90 -17.88 -1.91
N VAL A 94 -4.03 -18.73 -2.92
CA VAL A 94 -5.22 -18.84 -3.76
C VAL A 94 -6.08 -19.99 -3.25
N ASN A 95 -7.31 -19.68 -2.86
CA ASN A 95 -8.24 -20.63 -2.25
C ASN A 95 -9.05 -21.40 -3.29
N THR A 96 -9.71 -22.49 -2.88
CA THR A 96 -10.52 -23.35 -3.77
C THR A 96 -11.75 -22.65 -4.35
N ASP A 97 -12.26 -21.63 -3.66
CA ASP A 97 -13.37 -20.76 -4.07
C ASP A 97 -12.93 -19.58 -4.98
N ASN A 98 -11.66 -19.56 -5.40
CA ASN A 98 -11.01 -18.49 -6.17
C ASN A 98 -10.87 -17.14 -5.44
N SER A 99 -11.06 -17.13 -4.12
CA SER A 99 -10.63 -16.01 -3.28
C SER A 99 -9.11 -16.03 -3.04
N PHE A 100 -8.57 -14.89 -2.62
CA PHE A 100 -7.16 -14.72 -2.29
C PHE A 100 -7.01 -14.39 -0.83
N SER A 101 -6.26 -15.22 -0.11
CA SER A 101 -5.82 -14.94 1.24
C SER A 101 -4.47 -14.23 1.19
N PHE A 102 -4.38 -13.04 1.78
CA PHE A 102 -3.14 -12.28 1.94
C PHE A 102 -2.70 -12.42 3.38
N LEU A 103 -1.55 -13.05 3.59
CA LEU A 103 -1.18 -13.60 4.88
C LEU A 103 0.21 -13.10 5.30
N ALA A 104 0.32 -12.55 6.50
CA ALA A 104 1.59 -12.15 7.09
C ALA A 104 1.64 -12.61 8.56
N THR A 105 2.83 -12.67 9.14
CA THR A 105 3.01 -12.96 10.57
C THR A 105 3.89 -11.87 11.17
N ALA A 106 3.47 -11.35 12.32
CA ALA A 106 4.17 -10.30 13.07
C ALA A 106 4.26 -10.72 14.54
N GLU A 107 5.47 -11.01 15.04
CA GLU A 107 5.73 -11.40 16.44
C GLU A 107 4.81 -12.49 17.03
N GLY A 108 4.37 -13.44 16.21
CA GLY A 108 3.49 -14.54 16.64
C GLY A 108 2.00 -14.21 16.55
N GLU A 109 1.63 -13.01 16.11
CA GLU A 109 0.29 -12.70 15.61
C GLU A 109 0.21 -12.95 14.11
N ASP A 110 -0.82 -13.68 13.69
CA ASP A 110 -1.12 -13.86 12.28
C ASP A 110 -2.00 -12.70 11.79
N LEU A 111 -1.55 -12.04 10.73
CA LEU A 111 -2.28 -11.00 10.02
C LEU A 111 -2.86 -11.59 8.73
N GLY A 112 -4.10 -11.25 8.41
CA GLY A 112 -4.77 -11.87 7.27
C GLY A 112 -6.02 -11.14 6.81
N PHE A 113 -6.18 -11.05 5.50
CA PHE A 113 -7.42 -10.62 4.88
C PHE A 113 -7.67 -11.39 3.58
N ARG A 114 -8.94 -11.46 3.19
CA ARG A 114 -9.39 -12.20 2.01
C ARG A 114 -9.94 -11.26 0.95
N LEU A 115 -9.56 -11.49 -0.30
CA LEU A 115 -10.14 -10.86 -1.48
C LEU A 115 -11.04 -11.84 -2.21
N THR A 116 -12.31 -11.49 -2.37
CA THR A 116 -13.26 -12.26 -3.19
C THR A 116 -13.49 -11.52 -4.51
N PRO A 117 -13.23 -12.14 -5.67
CA PRO A 117 -13.49 -11.51 -6.98
C PRO A 117 -14.94 -11.01 -7.11
N VAL A 118 -15.12 -9.87 -7.78
CA VAL A 118 -16.45 -9.34 -8.10
C VAL A 118 -16.87 -9.83 -9.49
N ASP A 119 -18.02 -10.50 -9.58
CA ASP A 119 -18.54 -11.01 -10.84
C ASP A 119 -18.63 -9.92 -11.92
N GLY A 120 -18.04 -10.20 -13.09
CA GLY A 120 -18.02 -9.28 -14.23
C GLY A 120 -16.99 -8.15 -14.14
N LYS A 121 -16.19 -8.09 -13.07
CA LYS A 121 -15.11 -7.11 -12.91
C LYS A 121 -13.76 -7.80 -12.73
N LYS A 122 -12.89 -7.68 -13.73
CA LYS A 122 -11.60 -8.42 -13.80
C LYS A 122 -10.59 -8.00 -12.73
N ASP A 123 -10.69 -6.77 -12.24
CA ASP A 123 -9.70 -6.10 -11.41
C ASP A 123 -10.28 -5.63 -10.07
N GLU A 124 -11.53 -5.98 -9.75
CA GLU A 124 -12.17 -5.58 -8.49
C GLU A 124 -12.51 -6.77 -7.60
N PHE A 125 -12.37 -6.55 -6.30
CA PHE A 125 -12.58 -7.54 -5.26
C PHE A 125 -13.37 -6.94 -4.10
N LYS A 126 -14.11 -7.79 -3.40
CA LYS A 126 -14.57 -7.50 -2.04
C LYS A 126 -13.45 -7.83 -1.07
N VAL A 127 -13.22 -6.97 -0.09
CA VAL A 127 -12.30 -7.20 1.02
C VAL A 127 -13.11 -7.77 2.18
N GLY A 128 -12.59 -8.81 2.83
CA GLY A 128 -13.18 -9.41 4.02
C GLY A 128 -12.12 -10.07 4.90
N ASP A 129 -12.55 -10.63 6.02
CA ASP A 129 -11.67 -11.31 6.96
C ASP A 129 -11.17 -12.66 6.40
N GLU A 130 -10.01 -13.10 6.88
CA GLU A 130 -9.55 -14.45 6.63
C GLU A 130 -10.43 -15.47 7.38
N THR A 131 -10.82 -16.55 6.70
CA THR A 131 -11.76 -17.54 7.23
C THR A 131 -11.17 -18.92 7.43
N ASP A 132 -10.05 -19.25 6.77
CA ASP A 132 -9.44 -20.57 6.86
C ASP A 132 -8.65 -20.77 8.16
N TYR A 133 -8.26 -19.69 8.83
CA TYR A 133 -7.59 -19.69 10.13
C TYR A 133 -7.73 -18.33 10.81
N TYR A 134 -7.43 -18.27 12.11
CA TYR A 134 -7.52 -17.03 12.88
C TYR A 134 -6.38 -16.08 12.51
N ALA A 135 -6.72 -14.98 11.86
CA ALA A 135 -5.79 -13.91 11.56
C ALA A 135 -6.48 -12.56 11.79
N VAL A 136 -5.76 -11.60 12.35
CA VAL A 136 -6.25 -10.23 12.54
C VAL A 136 -6.25 -9.54 11.18
N ASN A 137 -7.36 -8.94 10.80
CA ASN A 137 -7.47 -8.17 9.56
C ASN A 137 -7.10 -6.69 9.81
N PRO A 138 -5.89 -6.23 9.44
CA PRO A 138 -5.49 -4.84 9.63
C PRO A 138 -6.23 -3.88 8.69
N PHE A 139 -6.94 -4.41 7.69
CA PHE A 139 -7.71 -3.65 6.70
C PHE A 139 -9.22 -3.91 6.82
N SER A 140 -9.71 -4.23 8.03
CA SER A 140 -11.11 -4.57 8.30
C SER A 140 -12.14 -3.48 7.94
N THR A 141 -11.69 -2.23 7.79
CA THR A 141 -12.56 -1.11 7.33
C THR A 141 -12.64 -0.98 5.81
N ALA A 142 -11.74 -1.65 5.07
CA ALA A 142 -11.79 -1.71 3.62
C ALA A 142 -12.88 -2.71 3.20
N THR A 143 -13.63 -2.34 2.17
CA THR A 143 -14.74 -3.17 1.65
C THR A 143 -14.54 -3.58 0.20
N ARG A 144 -13.72 -2.82 -0.53
CA ARG A 144 -13.45 -3.01 -1.95
C ARG A 144 -11.95 -2.92 -2.19
N ALA A 145 -11.41 -3.80 -3.02
CA ALA A 145 -10.06 -3.66 -3.55
C ALA A 145 -10.12 -3.51 -5.07
N LYS A 146 -9.13 -2.81 -5.62
CA LYS A 146 -8.90 -2.74 -7.06
C LYS A 146 -7.44 -3.00 -7.37
N TYR A 147 -7.18 -3.98 -8.22
CA TYR A 147 -5.85 -4.15 -8.78
C TYR A 147 -5.61 -3.13 -9.89
N VAL A 148 -4.41 -2.57 -9.93
CA VAL A 148 -3.97 -1.67 -10.99
C VAL A 148 -2.58 -2.07 -11.46
N GLU A 149 -2.43 -2.24 -12.78
CA GLU A 149 -1.13 -2.30 -13.45
C GLU A 149 -0.93 -1.03 -14.29
N HIS A 150 0.16 -0.31 -14.05
CA HIS A 150 0.48 0.91 -14.77
C HIS A 150 2.00 1.09 -14.91
N GLY A 151 2.50 1.15 -16.15
CA GLY A 151 3.94 1.38 -16.39
C GLY A 151 4.85 0.34 -15.73
N GLY A 152 4.37 -0.90 -15.60
CA GLY A 152 5.07 -1.99 -14.90
C GLY A 152 4.86 -2.03 -13.38
N ALA A 153 4.26 -1.01 -12.78
CA ALA A 153 3.86 -1.04 -11.38
C ALA A 153 2.59 -1.86 -11.19
N LYS A 154 2.64 -2.88 -10.33
CA LYS A 154 1.51 -3.70 -9.88
C LYS A 154 1.11 -3.31 -8.47
N VAL A 155 -0.10 -2.79 -8.29
CA VAL A 155 -0.59 -2.34 -6.99
C VAL A 155 -2.02 -2.81 -6.73
N LEU A 156 -2.37 -2.96 -5.46
CA LEU A 156 -3.71 -3.30 -5.00
C LEU A 156 -4.20 -2.19 -4.08
N CYS A 157 -5.15 -1.41 -4.58
CA CYS A 157 -5.74 -0.27 -3.90
C CYS A 157 -6.93 -0.73 -3.06
N LEU A 158 -6.90 -0.50 -1.75
CA LEU A 158 -7.98 -0.84 -0.80
C LEU A 158 -8.84 0.40 -0.50
N TYR A 159 -10.15 0.26 -0.62
CA TYR A 159 -11.11 1.34 -0.49
C TYR A 159 -12.12 1.06 0.62
N SER A 160 -12.44 2.12 1.37
CA SER A 160 -13.53 2.12 2.35
C SER A 160 -14.91 1.97 1.69
N ALA A 161 -15.94 1.76 2.50
CA ALA A 161 -17.35 1.79 2.05
C ALA A 161 -17.77 3.13 1.41
N LYS A 162 -17.06 4.23 1.70
CA LYS A 162 -17.28 5.56 1.11
C LYS A 162 -16.45 5.80 -0.15
N ASP A 163 -15.81 4.76 -0.69
CA ASP A 163 -14.95 4.79 -1.87
C ASP A 163 -13.70 5.68 -1.73
N LEU A 164 -13.27 5.91 -0.48
CA LEU A 164 -11.99 6.56 -0.17
C LEU A 164 -10.87 5.53 -0.16
N LEU A 165 -9.75 5.84 -0.84
CA LEU A 165 -8.54 5.02 -0.85
C LEU A 165 -7.89 5.04 0.54
N GLN A 166 -7.77 3.87 1.17
CA GLN A 166 -7.25 3.72 2.54
C GLN A 166 -5.84 3.15 2.59
N GLU A 167 -5.50 2.26 1.66
CA GLU A 167 -4.18 1.62 1.60
C GLU A 167 -3.87 1.20 0.15
N VAL A 168 -2.58 1.12 -0.18
CA VAL A 168 -2.10 0.53 -1.43
C VAL A 168 -1.03 -0.50 -1.13
N LEU A 169 -1.30 -1.76 -1.49
CA LEU A 169 -0.28 -2.80 -1.43
C LEU A 169 0.58 -2.76 -2.69
N ASP A 170 1.91 -2.80 -2.51
CA ASP A 170 2.88 -2.86 -3.62
C ASP A 170 3.27 -4.32 -3.91
N GLY A 171 2.96 -4.79 -5.12
CA GLY A 171 3.30 -6.13 -5.61
C GLY A 171 4.65 -6.22 -6.35
N ASN A 172 5.40 -5.13 -6.46
CA ASN A 172 6.67 -5.06 -7.21
C ASN A 172 7.91 -5.36 -6.33
N VAL A 173 7.69 -5.81 -5.09
CA VAL A 173 8.66 -6.17 -4.02
C VAL A 173 10.13 -5.99 -4.41
N ARG A 174 10.76 -4.93 -3.88
CA ARG A 174 12.15 -4.55 -4.19
C ARG A 174 13.13 -4.79 -3.04
N ALA A 175 12.61 -4.84 -1.82
CA ALA A 175 13.30 -5.09 -0.56
C ALA A 175 12.27 -5.68 0.42
N GLU A 176 12.66 -5.99 1.66
CA GLU A 176 11.69 -6.38 2.72
C GLU A 176 10.84 -5.17 3.15
N ALA A 177 9.61 -5.40 3.60
CA ALA A 177 8.67 -4.32 3.91
C ALA A 177 9.11 -3.40 5.05
N GLU A 178 9.81 -3.92 6.07
CA GLU A 178 10.38 -3.09 7.16
C GLU A 178 11.43 -2.13 6.61
N GLU A 179 12.39 -2.64 5.83
CA GLU A 179 13.46 -1.83 5.25
C GLU A 179 12.91 -0.78 4.27
N MET A 180 11.91 -1.15 3.46
CA MET A 180 11.20 -0.19 2.61
C MET A 180 10.51 0.90 3.45
N SER A 181 9.89 0.52 4.57
CA SER A 181 9.23 1.46 5.47
C SER A 181 10.22 2.44 6.12
N LYS A 182 11.39 1.95 6.56
CA LYS A 182 12.50 2.78 7.07
C LYS A 182 13.03 3.74 6.00
N GLN A 183 13.19 3.26 4.77
CA GLN A 183 13.65 4.07 3.64
C GLN A 183 12.65 5.18 3.29
N LEU A 184 11.36 4.84 3.22
CA LEU A 184 10.28 5.80 2.99
C LEU A 184 10.28 6.88 4.07
N TRP A 185 10.34 6.49 5.35
CA TRP A 185 10.31 7.44 6.44
C TRP A 185 11.58 8.32 6.50
N SER A 186 12.77 7.74 6.29
CA SER A 186 14.00 8.51 6.07
C SER A 186 13.84 9.55 4.95
N THR A 187 13.17 9.18 3.85
CA THR A 187 12.98 10.09 2.72
C THR A 187 12.02 11.24 3.07
N GLN A 188 11.03 11.01 3.95
CA GLN A 188 10.14 12.06 4.44
C GLN A 188 10.85 13.07 5.35
N LEU A 189 11.79 12.62 6.17
CA LEU A 189 12.53 13.49 7.10
C LEU A 189 13.62 14.31 6.40
N GLN A 190 14.10 13.86 5.24
CA GLN A 190 15.19 14.50 4.52
C GLN A 190 14.90 15.97 4.16
N GLY A 191 15.93 16.80 4.28
CA GLY A 191 15.89 18.19 3.85
C GLY A 191 16.77 19.10 4.68
N TYR A 192 16.53 20.40 4.55
CA TYR A 192 17.25 21.43 5.29
C TYR A 192 16.28 22.11 6.25
N TYR A 193 16.69 22.20 7.51
CA TYR A 193 15.89 22.78 8.57
C TYR A 193 16.68 23.82 9.33
N THR A 194 15.99 24.85 9.82
CA THR A 194 16.55 25.84 10.75
C THR A 194 16.18 25.40 12.16
N ASP A 195 17.17 25.29 13.04
CA ASP A 195 16.95 24.98 14.46
C ASP A 195 16.60 26.23 15.28
N ARG A 196 16.40 26.04 16.59
CA ARG A 196 16.10 27.12 17.54
C ARG A 196 17.22 28.16 17.71
N PHE A 197 18.43 27.85 17.28
CA PHE A 197 19.58 28.76 17.32
C PHE A 197 19.74 29.55 16.02
N GLY A 198 18.98 29.19 14.98
CA GLY A 198 19.06 29.78 13.65
C GLY A 198 20.10 29.12 12.75
N ASP A 199 20.70 28.01 13.18
CA ASP A 199 21.64 27.25 12.36
C ASP A 199 20.88 26.31 11.40
N ILE A 200 21.47 26.07 10.23
CA ILE A 200 20.90 25.16 9.23
C ILE A 200 21.44 23.75 9.47
N LEU A 201 20.51 22.82 9.65
CA LEU A 201 20.74 21.38 9.74
C LEU A 201 20.34 20.72 8.43
N GLN A 202 21.18 19.83 7.90
CA GLN A 202 20.78 18.95 6.79
C GLN A 202 20.50 17.55 7.31
N LEU A 203 19.25 17.10 7.17
CA LEU A 203 18.86 15.71 7.42
C LEU A 203 18.98 14.94 6.09
N SER A 204 19.83 13.92 6.09
CA SER A 204 20.02 12.95 5.00
C SER A 204 19.60 11.56 5.48
N ALA A 205 19.70 10.51 4.66
CA ALA A 205 19.33 9.16 5.09
C ALA A 205 20.23 8.65 6.25
N GLY A 206 19.72 8.74 7.48
CA GLY A 206 20.40 8.30 8.71
C GLY A 206 21.51 9.23 9.21
N ILE A 207 21.71 10.39 8.59
CA ILE A 207 22.80 11.32 8.91
C ILE A 207 22.25 12.73 9.09
N ILE A 208 22.74 13.42 10.12
CA ILE A 208 22.48 14.84 10.38
C ILE A 208 23.79 15.61 10.21
N TYR A 209 23.78 16.62 9.35
CA TYR A 209 24.89 17.56 9.25
C TYR A 209 24.53 18.82 10.04
N GLU A 210 25.18 18.98 11.19
CA GLU A 210 25.11 20.15 12.06
C GLU A 210 26.45 20.90 12.01
N LYS A 211 26.38 22.24 11.99
CA LYS A 211 27.58 23.07 11.91
C LYS A 211 28.46 22.87 13.13
N GLY A 212 29.74 22.56 12.90
CA GLY A 212 30.71 22.32 13.98
C GLY A 212 30.64 20.93 14.60
N VAL A 213 29.73 20.06 14.13
CA VAL A 213 29.64 18.66 14.54
C VAL A 213 30.34 17.78 13.52
N ALA A 214 31.20 16.88 14.00
CA ALA A 214 32.00 16.01 13.13
C ALA A 214 31.15 14.94 12.41
N ARG A 215 30.17 14.36 13.11
CA ARG A 215 29.19 13.40 12.58
C ARG A 215 28.04 13.21 13.58
N ALA A 216 26.82 13.45 13.15
CA ALA A 216 25.61 13.07 13.88
C ALA A 216 24.80 12.08 13.03
N GLU A 217 24.16 11.13 13.70
CA GLU A 217 23.40 10.05 13.07
C GLU A 217 22.01 9.98 13.66
N TYR A 218 21.08 9.40 12.92
CA TYR A 218 19.81 8.98 13.49
C TYR A 218 19.42 7.58 13.02
N GLU A 219 18.82 6.84 13.93
CA GLU A 219 18.33 5.48 13.69
C GLU A 219 16.82 5.44 13.94
N HIS A 220 16.12 4.69 13.09
CA HIS A 220 14.69 4.47 13.24
C HIS A 220 14.43 3.40 14.29
N ILE A 221 13.56 3.69 15.26
CA ILE A 221 13.05 2.68 16.18
C ILE A 221 11.86 2.00 15.52
N THR A 222 11.94 0.69 15.37
CA THR A 222 10.83 -0.16 14.89
C THR A 222 10.22 -0.94 16.04
N PHE A 223 8.95 -1.26 15.89
CA PHE A 223 8.21 -2.17 16.74
C PHE A 223 7.52 -3.16 15.82
N ASN A 224 7.88 -4.45 15.93
CA ASN A 224 7.31 -5.53 15.15
C ASN A 224 7.47 -5.30 13.63
N GLY A 225 8.65 -4.82 13.22
CA GLY A 225 8.96 -4.44 11.84
C GLY A 225 8.27 -3.17 11.33
N THR A 226 7.43 -2.55 12.15
CA THR A 226 6.74 -1.30 11.81
C THR A 226 7.53 -0.10 12.30
N VAL A 227 7.72 0.88 11.43
CA VAL A 227 8.32 2.17 11.78
C VAL A 227 7.43 2.90 12.79
N THR A 228 7.98 3.19 13.96
CA THR A 228 7.21 3.75 15.08
C THR A 228 7.11 5.27 15.06
N GLY A 229 7.71 5.98 14.10
CA GLY A 229 7.78 7.44 14.20
C GLY A 229 8.81 7.95 15.20
N VAL A 230 9.52 7.07 15.91
CA VAL A 230 10.57 7.42 16.86
C VAL A 230 11.95 7.23 16.23
N ILE A 231 12.81 8.25 16.39
CA ILE A 231 14.22 8.21 16.01
C ILE A 231 15.11 8.38 17.24
N LYS A 232 16.25 7.71 17.23
CA LYS A 232 17.34 7.97 18.16
C LYS A 232 18.40 8.77 17.43
N ILE A 233 18.71 9.96 17.92
CA ILE A 233 19.76 10.83 17.38
C ILE A 233 20.98 10.71 18.28
N THR A 234 22.16 10.51 17.67
CA THR A 234 23.44 10.42 18.36
C THR A 234 24.48 11.36 17.78
N GLY A 235 25.28 11.99 18.63
CA GLY A 235 26.42 12.81 18.21
C GLY A 235 26.08 14.23 17.73
N ALA A 236 24.80 14.61 17.76
CA ALA A 236 24.34 16.00 17.61
C ALA A 236 24.42 16.73 18.95
N THR A 237 24.71 18.03 18.99
CA THR A 237 25.02 18.71 20.27
C THR A 237 23.78 18.86 21.16
N HIS A 238 22.70 19.37 20.58
CA HIS A 238 21.46 19.68 21.30
C HIS A 238 20.30 18.73 20.95
N LEU A 239 20.45 17.93 19.89
CA LEU A 239 19.47 16.94 19.45
C LEU A 239 19.79 15.52 19.94
N ASP A 240 20.88 15.30 20.68
CA ASP A 240 21.22 13.97 21.24
C ASP A 240 20.06 13.45 22.10
N GLY A 241 19.52 12.28 21.77
CA GLY A 241 18.38 11.72 22.50
C GLY A 241 17.45 10.86 21.66
N VAL A 242 16.28 10.56 22.22
CA VAL A 242 15.24 9.76 21.57
C VAL A 242 13.99 10.61 21.41
N TRP A 243 13.49 10.68 20.18
CA TRP A 243 12.49 11.64 19.76
C TRP A 243 11.39 10.98 18.94
N GLU A 244 10.13 11.26 19.24
CA GLU A 244 9.07 11.09 18.25
C GLU A 244 9.15 12.24 17.24
N ALA A 245 9.44 11.90 15.99
CA ALA A 245 9.62 12.85 14.90
C ALA A 245 8.30 13.02 14.12
N VAL A 246 7.71 14.21 14.23
CA VAL A 246 6.39 14.53 13.66
C VAL A 246 6.51 15.63 12.63
N MET A 247 6.08 15.35 11.39
CA MET A 247 6.00 16.38 10.36
C MET A 247 4.81 17.31 10.60
N THR A 248 5.12 18.59 10.80
CA THR A 248 4.14 19.66 11.03
C THR A 248 3.98 20.51 9.78
N LEU A 249 3.17 21.57 9.86
CA LEU A 249 2.99 22.54 8.77
C LEU A 249 4.31 23.27 8.43
N ASP A 250 5.08 23.62 9.46
CA ASP A 250 6.23 24.52 9.35
C ASP A 250 7.56 23.78 9.21
N GLY A 251 7.60 22.51 9.63
CA GLY A 251 8.80 21.69 9.50
C GLY A 251 8.67 20.37 10.27
N LEU A 252 9.72 20.00 11.00
CA LEU A 252 9.77 18.80 11.81
C LEU A 252 9.75 19.19 13.30
N THR A 253 8.90 18.53 14.08
CA THR A 253 8.93 18.66 15.54
C THR A 253 9.41 17.35 16.14
N LEU A 254 10.40 17.44 17.02
CA LEU A 254 10.94 16.32 17.76
C LEU A 254 10.41 16.39 19.19
N TYR A 255 9.55 15.45 19.56
CA TYR A 255 9.02 15.35 20.93
C TYR A 255 9.87 14.37 21.73
N PRO A 256 10.38 14.73 22.92
CA PRO A 256 11.22 13.84 23.70
C PRO A 256 10.39 12.67 24.22
N VAL A 257 10.88 11.45 24.02
CA VAL A 257 10.18 10.24 24.43
C VAL A 257 11.02 9.38 25.39
N LYS A 258 10.32 8.55 26.17
CA LYS A 258 10.92 7.49 26.97
C LYS A 258 10.25 6.16 26.65
N GLU A 259 11.02 5.09 26.73
CA GLU A 259 10.51 3.74 26.64
C GLU A 259 9.75 3.39 27.93
N ASP A 260 8.56 2.82 27.79
CA ASP A 260 7.77 2.24 28.88
C ASP A 260 8.12 0.76 29.10
N GLU A 261 7.51 0.13 30.11
CA GLU A 261 7.83 -1.25 30.49
C GLU A 261 7.50 -2.30 29.41
N TYR A 262 6.74 -1.93 28.38
CA TYR A 262 6.34 -2.79 27.27
C TYR A 262 7.17 -2.52 26.00
N GLY A 263 8.21 -1.69 26.09
CA GLY A 263 9.02 -1.31 24.93
C GLY A 263 8.39 -0.25 24.04
N LEU A 264 7.27 0.36 24.46
CA LEU A 264 6.61 1.43 23.71
C LEU A 264 7.15 2.79 24.13
N TYR A 265 7.34 3.67 23.15
CA TYR A 265 7.85 5.01 23.40
C TYR A 265 6.72 6.01 23.63
N ARG A 266 6.78 6.72 24.76
CA ARG A 266 5.80 7.71 25.20
C ARG A 266 6.44 9.07 25.34
N ARG A 267 5.72 10.13 24.94
CA ARG A 267 6.15 11.51 25.15
C ARG A 267 6.38 11.79 26.63
N THR A 268 7.32 12.68 26.87
CA THR A 268 7.66 13.21 28.19
C THR A 268 7.36 14.70 28.23
N ASP A 269 7.32 15.28 29.43
CA ASP A 269 7.14 16.72 29.62
C ASP A 269 8.42 17.54 29.31
N GLY A 270 9.41 16.92 28.64
CA GLY A 270 10.63 17.58 28.23
C GLY A 270 10.40 18.59 27.10
N ASP A 271 11.37 19.48 26.92
CA ASP A 271 11.33 20.44 25.83
C ASP A 271 11.40 19.74 24.47
N LYS A 272 10.48 20.11 23.58
CA LYS A 272 10.48 19.67 22.18
C LYS A 272 11.42 20.53 21.33
N GLU A 273 12.00 19.94 20.30
CA GLU A 273 12.81 20.66 19.33
C GLU A 273 11.99 20.99 18.08
N LEU A 274 12.05 22.25 17.65
CA LEU A 274 11.34 22.77 16.49
C LEU A 274 12.34 23.02 15.37
N LEU A 275 12.19 22.27 14.28
CA LEU A 275 13.05 22.35 13.11
C LEU A 275 12.22 22.91 11.96
N GLU A 276 12.38 24.19 11.64
CA GLU A 276 11.59 24.85 10.59
C GLU A 276 12.15 24.55 9.21
N TRP A 277 11.29 24.32 8.21
CA TRP A 277 11.75 24.06 6.85
C TRP A 277 12.49 25.27 6.25
N ALA A 278 13.77 25.10 5.93
CA ALA A 278 14.65 26.21 5.55
C ALA A 278 14.58 26.58 4.06
N ARG A 279 14.13 25.67 3.18
CA ARG A 279 14.17 25.91 1.72
C ARG A 279 12.92 26.62 1.23
N LYS A 280 13.09 27.79 0.60
CA LYS A 280 11.99 28.46 -0.12
C LYS A 280 11.97 28.14 -1.62
N ASP A 281 13.04 27.55 -2.14
CA ASP A 281 13.29 27.23 -3.55
C ASP A 281 13.18 25.73 -3.87
N PHE A 282 12.87 24.89 -2.89
CA PHE A 282 12.61 23.47 -3.09
C PHE A 282 11.31 23.02 -2.38
N PRO A 283 10.45 22.19 -3.02
CA PRO A 283 9.25 21.67 -2.39
C PRO A 283 9.57 20.70 -1.26
N ARG A 284 8.84 20.81 -0.14
CA ARG A 284 9.13 20.02 1.06
C ARG A 284 8.71 18.57 0.92
N PHE A 285 7.55 18.34 0.32
CA PHE A 285 6.95 17.03 0.10
C PHE A 285 7.29 16.47 -1.30
N ASN A 286 8.47 16.80 -1.82
CA ASN A 286 8.86 16.40 -3.18
C ASN A 286 8.90 14.88 -3.38
N PHE A 287 9.14 14.13 -2.30
CA PHE A 287 9.15 12.65 -2.28
C PHE A 287 7.84 12.03 -2.79
N THR A 288 6.72 12.77 -2.73
CA THR A 288 5.41 12.32 -3.23
C THR A 288 5.34 12.09 -4.74
N SER A 289 6.35 12.54 -5.53
CA SER A 289 6.49 12.17 -6.95
C SER A 289 7.37 10.96 -7.21
N ALA A 290 8.11 10.49 -6.20
CA ALA A 290 9.11 9.44 -6.37
C ALA A 290 8.74 8.15 -5.64
N MET A 291 7.89 8.23 -4.62
CA MET A 291 7.56 7.12 -3.74
C MET A 291 6.05 7.05 -3.49
N LEU A 292 5.53 5.83 -3.48
CA LEU A 292 4.16 5.53 -3.08
C LEU A 292 4.07 5.65 -1.56
N LEU A 293 3.11 6.44 -1.09
CA LEU A 293 2.82 6.57 0.33
C LEU A 293 1.89 5.44 0.78
N ASN A 294 1.82 5.24 2.10
CA ASN A 294 0.93 4.33 2.78
C ASN A 294 0.46 4.96 4.11
N ASP A 295 -0.50 4.31 4.76
CA ASP A 295 -1.11 4.78 6.01
C ASP A 295 -0.06 5.11 7.09
N GLY A 296 1.00 4.30 7.18
CA GLY A 296 2.10 4.48 8.13
C GLY A 296 2.78 5.84 8.02
N GLN A 297 2.88 6.40 6.81
CA GLN A 297 3.50 7.69 6.57
C GLN A 297 2.62 8.89 6.89
N PHE A 298 1.31 8.71 7.08
CA PHE A 298 0.43 9.82 7.46
C PHE A 298 0.11 9.85 8.95
N ARG A 299 0.36 8.74 9.67
CA ARG A 299 0.23 8.68 11.11
C ARG A 299 0.94 9.89 11.73
N ARG A 300 0.31 10.52 12.72
CA ARG A 300 0.82 11.69 13.47
C ARG A 300 0.79 13.02 12.74
N MET A 301 0.48 13.06 11.44
CA MET A 301 0.31 14.34 10.76
C MET A 301 -1.08 14.91 11.02
N LYS A 302 -1.13 16.22 11.26
CA LYS A 302 -2.39 16.95 11.24
C LYS A 302 -3.02 16.99 9.86
N LYS A 303 -4.35 17.14 9.83
CA LYS A 303 -5.11 17.44 8.60
C LYS A 303 -4.59 18.67 7.87
N SER A 304 -4.12 19.70 8.59
CA SER A 304 -3.50 20.87 7.99
C SER A 304 -2.21 20.54 7.23
N THR A 305 -1.34 19.70 7.81
CA THR A 305 -0.11 19.21 7.15
C THR A 305 -0.46 18.40 5.90
N LEU A 306 -1.40 17.45 6.03
CA LEU A 306 -1.88 16.65 4.89
C LEU A 306 -2.49 17.52 3.77
N ARG A 307 -3.26 18.54 4.14
CA ARG A 307 -3.82 19.50 3.19
C ARG A 307 -2.73 20.21 2.42
N ILE A 308 -1.66 20.66 3.07
CA ILE A 308 -0.52 21.25 2.36
C ILE A 308 0.18 20.21 1.49
N MET A 309 0.47 19.01 1.99
CA MET A 309 1.11 17.95 1.22
C MET A 309 0.34 17.64 -0.08
N ARG A 310 -0.99 17.46 0.02
CA ARG A 310 -1.87 17.27 -1.14
C ARG A 310 -1.78 18.44 -2.12
N ASN A 311 -1.84 19.67 -1.61
CA ASN A 311 -1.83 20.84 -2.49
C ASN A 311 -0.43 21.15 -3.04
N GLU A 312 0.65 20.73 -2.40
CA GLU A 312 2.01 20.87 -2.93
C GLU A 312 2.19 20.05 -4.21
N ILE A 313 1.62 18.84 -4.25
CA ILE A 313 1.56 18.03 -5.48
C ILE A 313 0.92 18.83 -6.61
N LEU A 314 -0.22 19.49 -6.36
CA LEU A 314 -0.90 20.32 -7.35
C LEU A 314 -0.12 21.59 -7.69
N ALA A 315 0.51 22.23 -6.70
CA ALA A 315 1.28 23.45 -6.84
C ALA A 315 2.48 23.26 -7.77
N ARG A 316 3.19 22.13 -7.65
CA ARG A 316 4.32 21.78 -8.54
C ARG A 316 3.90 21.63 -9.99
N GLN A 317 2.65 21.25 -10.24
CA GLN A 317 2.07 21.18 -11.60
C GLN A 317 1.51 22.53 -12.08
N GLY A 318 1.71 23.62 -11.33
CA GLY A 318 1.29 24.97 -11.69
C GLY A 318 -0.18 25.29 -11.37
N TYR A 319 -0.83 24.55 -10.46
CA TYR A 319 -2.24 24.79 -10.12
C TYR A 319 -2.45 26.20 -9.52
N VAL A 320 -3.51 26.89 -9.94
CA VAL A 320 -3.90 28.20 -9.39
C VAL A 320 -4.93 28.03 -8.28
N PHE A 321 -4.53 28.24 -7.04
CA PHE A 321 -5.42 28.09 -5.88
C PHE A 321 -6.46 29.21 -5.81
N LYS A 322 -7.72 28.86 -5.50
CA LYS A 322 -8.78 29.84 -5.17
C LYS A 322 -8.78 30.23 -3.68
N SER A 323 -8.27 29.34 -2.83
CA SER A 323 -8.26 29.51 -1.38
C SER A 323 -7.18 30.49 -0.98
N LYS A 324 -7.54 31.54 -0.23
CA LYS A 324 -6.60 32.61 0.16
C LYS A 324 -5.44 32.10 1.02
N ASP A 325 -5.72 31.21 1.97
CA ASP A 325 -4.72 30.51 2.80
C ASP A 325 -3.68 29.78 1.95
N LEU A 326 -4.11 29.02 0.94
CA LEU A 326 -3.19 28.27 0.06
C LEU A 326 -2.40 29.22 -0.86
N GLN A 327 -3.02 30.28 -1.37
CA GLN A 327 -2.30 31.31 -2.12
C GLN A 327 -1.21 31.96 -1.25
N ASP A 328 -1.57 32.36 -0.03
CA ASP A 328 -0.66 33.00 0.91
C ASP A 328 0.45 32.06 1.37
N TYR A 329 0.15 30.76 1.52
CA TYR A 329 1.14 29.74 1.83
C TYR A 329 2.10 29.50 0.66
N PHE A 330 1.61 29.26 -0.55
CA PHE A 330 2.48 28.87 -1.68
C PHE A 330 3.24 30.03 -2.30
N LYS A 331 2.73 31.28 -2.23
CA LYS A 331 3.42 32.46 -2.79
C LYS A 331 4.78 32.76 -2.14
N GLN A 332 5.03 32.22 -0.94
CA GLN A 332 6.31 32.41 -0.25
C GLN A 332 7.44 31.55 -0.85
N PHE A 333 7.09 30.57 -1.69
CA PHE A 333 8.05 29.64 -2.28
C PHE A 333 8.37 30.04 -3.71
N SER A 334 9.66 30.19 -4.01
CA SER A 334 10.13 30.62 -5.34
C SER A 334 9.98 29.53 -6.40
N TRP A 335 9.83 28.27 -6.02
CA TRP A 335 9.58 27.15 -6.95
C TRP A 335 8.13 27.09 -7.44
N TYR A 336 7.18 27.78 -6.77
CA TYR A 336 5.78 27.77 -7.16
C TYR A 336 5.53 28.79 -8.27
N HIS A 337 5.17 28.27 -9.44
CA HIS A 337 4.85 29.08 -10.63
C HIS A 337 3.44 28.74 -11.13
N PRO A 338 2.40 29.52 -10.74
CA PRO A 338 1.05 29.30 -11.22
C PRO A 338 1.00 29.42 -12.75
N LEU A 339 0.43 28.42 -13.41
CA LEU A 339 0.27 28.36 -14.85
C LEU A 339 -1.14 28.77 -15.26
N LYS A 340 -1.31 29.18 -16.52
CA LYS A 340 -2.66 29.33 -17.07
C LYS A 340 -3.35 27.98 -17.05
N SER A 341 -4.67 27.96 -16.91
CA SER A 341 -5.43 26.69 -16.86
C SER A 341 -5.22 25.80 -18.09
N SER A 342 -4.87 26.36 -19.25
CA SER A 342 -4.54 25.61 -20.47
C SER A 342 -3.22 24.87 -20.39
N ASP A 343 -2.31 25.31 -19.51
CA ASP A 343 -0.92 24.87 -19.43
C ASP A 343 -0.69 24.00 -18.18
N TYR A 344 -1.74 23.83 -17.34
CA TYR A 344 -1.71 22.97 -16.16
C TYR A 344 -1.44 21.52 -16.55
N GLN A 345 -0.39 20.94 -15.97
CA GLN A 345 -0.03 19.55 -16.19
C GLN A 345 -0.81 18.67 -15.21
N GLN A 346 -1.36 17.57 -15.70
CA GLN A 346 -1.98 16.60 -14.81
C GLN A 346 -0.89 15.93 -13.96
N PRO A 347 -1.13 15.71 -12.65
CA PRO A 347 -0.20 14.93 -11.84
C PRO A 347 0.04 13.55 -12.46
N SER A 348 1.25 13.03 -12.26
CA SER A 348 1.59 11.68 -12.68
C SER A 348 0.69 10.62 -12.02
N TRP A 349 0.66 9.40 -12.56
CA TRP A 349 -0.12 8.31 -11.98
C TRP A 349 0.19 8.06 -10.50
N LEU A 350 1.46 8.10 -10.13
CA LEU A 350 1.91 7.95 -8.74
C LEU A 350 1.42 9.10 -7.86
N GLU A 351 1.55 10.34 -8.34
CA GLU A 351 1.04 11.51 -7.62
C GLU A 351 -0.48 11.45 -7.46
N MET A 352 -1.22 10.96 -8.48
CA MET A 352 -2.67 10.77 -8.40
C MET A 352 -3.06 9.72 -7.34
N LEU A 353 -2.30 8.64 -7.19
CA LEU A 353 -2.50 7.67 -6.10
C LEU A 353 -2.22 8.30 -4.74
N ASN A 354 -1.09 9.01 -4.60
CA ASN A 354 -0.74 9.70 -3.36
C ASN A 354 -1.77 10.78 -2.98
N LEU A 355 -2.31 11.52 -3.95
CA LEU A 355 -3.41 12.47 -3.74
C LEU A 355 -4.64 11.78 -3.15
N GLN A 356 -5.04 10.62 -3.69
CA GLN A 356 -6.19 9.86 -3.19
C GLN A 356 -5.95 9.30 -1.80
N LEU A 357 -4.75 8.78 -1.52
CA LEU A 357 -4.36 8.31 -0.19
C LEU A 357 -4.41 9.44 0.86
N ILE A 358 -3.84 10.60 0.54
CA ILE A 358 -3.88 11.76 1.43
C ILE A 358 -5.33 12.21 1.68
N GLN A 359 -6.17 12.22 0.65
CA GLN A 359 -7.59 12.54 0.79
C GLN A 359 -8.35 11.53 1.65
N GLY A 360 -8.06 10.24 1.50
CA GLY A 360 -8.63 9.18 2.33
C GLY A 360 -8.26 9.38 3.80
N GLU A 361 -7.00 9.72 4.06
CA GLU A 361 -6.53 10.02 5.41
C GLU A 361 -7.16 11.28 6.01
N GLU A 362 -7.26 12.38 5.23
CA GLU A 362 -7.97 13.61 5.63
C GLU A 362 -9.43 13.37 6.01
N ALA A 363 -10.06 12.32 5.50
CA ALA A 363 -11.45 11.99 5.78
C ALA A 363 -11.64 11.11 7.02
N LYS A 364 -10.59 10.51 7.58
CA LYS A 364 -10.65 9.75 8.84
C LYS A 364 -10.97 10.66 10.02
N ALA A 365 -11.63 10.13 11.05
CA ALA A 365 -11.82 10.83 12.31
C ALA A 365 -10.48 11.06 12.99
N ASP A 366 -10.35 12.11 13.80
CA ASP A 366 -9.07 12.40 14.47
C ASP A 366 -8.69 11.32 15.51
N GLU A 367 -9.67 10.57 16.03
CA GLU A 367 -9.43 9.41 16.93
C GLU A 367 -8.88 8.18 16.19
N ASP A 368 -9.23 8.01 14.91
CA ASP A 368 -8.74 6.91 14.06
C ASP A 368 -7.35 7.21 13.48
N ARG A 369 -6.91 8.46 13.59
CA ARG A 369 -5.61 8.94 13.16
C ARG A 369 -4.78 9.07 14.42
N TYR A 370 -3.64 8.40 14.51
CA TYR A 370 -2.72 8.57 15.65
C TYR A 370 -2.10 9.98 15.67
N VAL A 371 -2.91 11.04 15.80
CA VAL A 371 -2.51 12.45 15.83
C VAL A 371 -2.21 12.79 17.28
N THR A 372 -0.97 12.53 17.67
CA THR A 372 -0.45 12.93 18.98
C THR A 372 -0.04 14.39 18.86
N GLU A 373 -0.90 15.35 19.19
CA GLU A 373 -0.49 16.75 19.36
C GLU A 373 -0.82 17.32 20.75
N GLU A 374 -1.44 16.52 21.61
CA GLU A 374 -1.57 16.80 23.04
C GLU A 374 -0.76 15.78 23.84
#